data_AF-J9DUB7-F1
#
_entry.id   AF-J9DUB7-F1
#
_cell.length_a   1.000
_cell.length_b   1.000
_cell.length_c   1.000
_cell.angle_alpha   90.00
_cell.angle_beta   90.00
_cell.angle_gamma   90.00
#
_symmetry.space_group_name_H-M   'P 1'
#
loop_
_entity.id
_entity.type
_entity.pdbx_description
1 polymer ?
#
loop_
_entity_poly.entity_id
_entity_poly.type
_entity_poly.pdbx_seq_one_letter_code
_entity_poly.pdbx_strand_id
1 'polypeptide(L)'
;MYLKQVMTVMKIPIPLTYSDLQARQIGPGIVYMMFDFGLLGRGIVLQHVTPEEPLLQRARFVIFERDIYIWNHKCYVKRPLLTKSDGPILKHRRWYNQFYAENSPRLELDGTLSNEVKSIFDW
;
A
#
# COMPACT_ATOMS: atom_id res chain seq x y z
N MET A 1 0.45 -4.98 6.41
CA MET A 1 1.85 -5.39 6.64
C MET A 1 2.29 -4.77 7.96
N TYR A 2 2.86 -5.56 8.86
CA TYR A 2 3.39 -5.10 10.14
C TYR A 2 4.92 -5.10 10.05
N LEU A 3 5.54 -3.94 10.24
CA LEU A 3 7.00 -3.84 10.31
C LEU A 3 7.36 -3.22 11.66
N LYS A 4 8.18 -3.94 12.43
CA LYS A 4 8.77 -3.47 13.68
C LYS A 4 10.19 -3.03 13.39
N GLN A 5 10.48 -1.75 13.54
CA GLN A 5 11.83 -1.22 13.38
C GLN A 5 12.27 -0.47 14.63
N VAL A 6 13.54 -0.65 15.03
CA VAL A 6 14.17 0.06 16.14
C VAL A 6 15.17 1.06 15.57
N MET A 7 15.02 2.33 15.96
CA MET A 7 15.96 3.37 15.58
C MET A 7 17.29 3.19 16.35
N THR A 8 18.41 3.26 15.63
CA THR A 8 19.76 3.17 16.20
C THR A 8 20.51 4.46 15.93
N VAL A 9 21.12 5.05 16.97
CA VAL A 9 22.06 6.16 16.82
C VAL A 9 23.43 5.67 17.28
N MET A 10 24.44 5.81 16.42
CA MET A 10 25.79 5.27 16.64
C MET A 10 25.81 3.78 17.05
N LYS A 11 24.95 2.96 16.41
CA LYS A 11 24.76 1.53 16.69
C LYS A 11 24.23 1.20 18.10
N ILE A 12 23.88 2.20 18.90
CA ILE A 12 23.17 2.01 20.16
C ILE A 12 21.67 2.05 19.84
N PRO A 13 20.90 0.98 20.13
CA PRO A 13 19.45 1.02 19.99
C PRO A 13 18.91 2.03 20.99
N ILE A 14 18.17 3.03 20.51
CA ILE A 14 17.53 3.97 21.42
C ILE A 14 16.37 3.21 22.08
N PRO A 15 16.38 3.03 23.42
CA PRO A 15 15.26 2.41 24.11
C PRO A 15 13.99 3.20 23.84
N LEU A 16 12.85 2.51 23.64
CA LEU A 16 11.51 3.10 23.42
C LEU A 16 11.25 3.73 22.05
N THR A 17 12.16 3.65 21.07
CA THR A 17 11.89 4.05 19.66
C THR A 17 11.47 2.86 18.80
N TYR A 18 10.53 2.05 19.31
CA TYR A 18 9.90 1.02 18.49
C TYR A 18 8.94 1.73 17.53
N SER A 19 9.16 1.55 16.22
CA SER A 19 8.20 1.97 15.21
C SER A 19 7.37 0.78 14.80
N ASP A 20 6.10 0.77 15.18
CA ASP A 20 5.10 -0.14 14.63
C ASP A 20 4.48 0.52 13.39
N LEU A 21 4.74 -0.05 12.21
CA LEU A 21 4.15 0.40 10.96
C LEU A 21 2.99 -0.52 10.56
N GLN A 22 1.81 0.06 10.41
CA GLN A 22 0.66 -0.59 9.79
C GLN A 22 0.30 0.10 8.48
N ALA A 23 0.55 -0.58 7.36
CA ALA A 23 0.10 -0.14 6.04
C ALA A 23 -1.24 -0.79 5.65
N ARG A 24 -2.20 0.03 5.21
CA ARG A 24 -3.51 -0.40 4.71
C ARG A 24 -3.82 0.29 3.38
N GLN A 25 -4.25 -0.49 2.40
CA GLN A 25 -4.71 -0.01 1.11
C GLN A 25 -6.24 0.06 1.11
N ILE A 26 -6.80 1.16 0.62
CA ILE A 26 -8.24 1.36 0.39
C ILE A 26 -8.45 1.61 -1.10
N GLY A 27 -9.24 0.76 -1.74
CA GLY A 27 -9.53 0.88 -3.16
C GLY A 27 -8.27 0.77 -4.05
N PRO A 28 -8.32 1.33 -5.27
CA PRO A 28 -7.27 1.14 -6.25
C PRO A 28 -6.05 2.06 -6.08
N GLY A 29 -6.15 3.17 -5.33
CA GLY A 29 -5.14 4.23 -5.35
C GLY A 29 -4.82 4.93 -4.03
N ILE A 30 -5.40 4.48 -2.91
CA ILE A 30 -5.18 5.09 -1.59
C ILE A 30 -4.46 4.09 -0.69
N VAL A 31 -3.34 4.51 -0.11
CA VAL A 31 -2.61 3.76 0.91
C VAL A 31 -2.34 4.69 2.07
N TYR A 32 -2.71 4.29 3.27
CA TYR A 32 -2.31 5.00 4.48
C TYR A 32 -1.45 4.09 5.34
N MET A 33 -0.42 4.70 5.91
CA MET A 33 0.57 4.08 6.74
C MET A 33 0.50 4.75 8.10
N MET A 34 0.13 3.98 9.10
CA MET A 34 0.10 4.42 10.49
C MET A 34 1.42 4.01 11.13
N PHE A 35 2.12 4.98 11.68
CA PHE A 35 3.35 4.79 12.42
C PHE A 35 3.07 5.12 13.90
N ASP A 36 3.36 4.18 14.79
CA ASP A 36 3.42 4.43 16.22
C ASP A 36 4.89 4.47 16.63
N PHE A 37 5.36 5.61 17.14
CA PHE A 37 6.75 5.83 17.56
C PHE A 37 6.89 5.82 19.09
N GLY A 38 5.92 5.27 19.81
CA GLY A 38 5.91 5.26 21.27
C GLY A 38 5.86 6.68 21.84
N LEU A 39 6.94 7.11 22.51
CA LEU A 39 7.00 8.41 23.20
C LEU A 39 6.93 9.61 22.24
N LEU A 40 7.37 9.45 20.99
CA LEU A 40 7.33 10.51 19.97
C LEU A 40 5.93 10.71 19.38
N GLY A 41 4.96 9.88 19.78
CA GLY A 41 3.58 9.94 19.30
C GLY A 41 3.35 9.12 18.05
N ARG A 42 2.21 9.38 17.40
CA ARG A 42 1.73 8.63 16.24
C ARG A 42 1.69 9.52 15.02
N GLY A 43 2.14 9.00 13.89
CA GLY A 43 2.09 9.66 12.58
C GLY A 43 1.24 8.87 11.60
N ILE A 44 0.58 9.57 10.68
CA ILE A 44 -0.09 8.96 9.54
C ILE A 44 0.54 9.53 8.27
N VAL A 45 1.02 8.64 7.41
CA VAL A 45 1.44 9.00 6.05
C VAL A 45 0.37 8.52 5.09
N LEU A 46 -0.17 9.44 4.31
CA LEU A 46 -1.16 9.15 3.29
C LEU A 46 -0.49 9.25 1.92
N GLN A 47 -0.54 8.15 1.18
CA GLN A 47 -0.05 8.05 -0.18
C GLN A 47 -1.23 7.87 -1.13
N HIS A 48 -1.26 8.72 -2.15
CA HIS A 48 -2.24 8.65 -3.22
C HIS A 48 -1.56 8.49 -4.57
N VAL A 49 -2.04 7.53 -5.35
CA VAL A 49 -1.63 7.33 -6.75
C VAL A 49 -2.85 7.46 -7.64
N THR A 50 -2.78 8.36 -8.61
CA THR A 50 -3.87 8.64 -9.54
C THR A 50 -3.40 8.42 -10.98
N PRO A 51 -4.14 7.66 -11.80
CA PRO A 51 -3.82 7.54 -13.22
C PRO A 51 -4.12 8.87 -13.91
N GLU A 52 -3.14 9.42 -14.63
CA GLU A 52 -3.33 10.62 -15.46
C GLU A 52 -3.51 10.24 -16.93
N GLU A 53 -2.76 9.24 -17.40
CA GLU A 53 -2.83 8.69 -18.76
C GLU A 53 -2.53 7.18 -18.73
N PRO A 54 -2.76 6.42 -19.83
CA PRO A 54 -2.26 5.06 -19.93
C PRO A 54 -0.75 5.01 -19.66
N LEU A 55 -0.34 4.23 -18.67
CA LEU A 55 1.06 4.08 -18.23
C LEU A 55 1.66 5.30 -17.49
N LEU A 56 0.90 6.38 -17.25
CA LEU A 56 1.34 7.53 -16.46
C LEU A 56 0.52 7.65 -15.17
N GLN A 57 1.21 7.67 -14.03
CA GLN A 57 0.59 7.78 -12.71
C GLN A 57 1.25 8.89 -11.91
N ARG A 58 0.42 9.74 -11.30
CA ARG A 58 0.90 10.77 -10.37
C ARG A 58 0.79 10.25 -8.94
N ALA A 59 1.91 10.25 -8.24
CA ALA A 59 1.96 9.98 -6.80
C ALA A 59 2.11 11.30 -6.03
N ARG A 60 1.21 11.58 -5.07
CA ARG A 60 1.37 12.68 -4.12
C ARG A 60 1.90 12.14 -2.79
N PHE A 61 3.01 12.69 -2.32
CA PHE A 61 3.88 12.26 -1.22
C PHE A 61 4.90 11.17 -1.57
N VAL A 62 6.15 11.60 -1.75
CA VAL A 62 7.30 10.73 -2.04
C VAL A 62 8.24 10.75 -0.83
N ILE A 63 8.09 9.74 0.04
CA ILE A 63 9.11 9.41 1.05
C ILE A 63 9.97 8.22 0.54
N PHE A 64 9.85 7.92 -0.77
CA PHE A 64 10.20 6.64 -1.39
C PHE A 64 10.95 6.82 -2.71
N GLU A 65 11.93 7.72 -2.76
CA GLU A 65 12.73 7.95 -3.99
C GLU A 65 13.33 6.64 -4.54
N ARG A 66 13.74 5.73 -3.65
CA ARG A 66 14.27 4.41 -4.02
C ARG A 66 13.22 3.55 -4.71
N ASP A 67 11.97 3.57 -4.24
CA ASP A 67 10.90 2.79 -4.85
C ASP A 67 10.50 3.39 -6.20
N ILE A 68 10.48 4.73 -6.32
CA ILE A 68 10.23 5.42 -7.61
C ILE A 68 11.26 4.98 -8.65
N TYR A 69 12.54 4.94 -8.28
CA TYR A 69 13.58 4.47 -9.20
C TYR A 69 13.30 3.05 -9.70
N ILE A 70 12.93 2.13 -8.81
CA ILE A 70 12.56 0.76 -9.20
C ILE A 70 11.29 0.72 -10.06
N TRP A 71 10.28 1.52 -9.75
CA TRP A 71 9.02 1.57 -10.49
C TRP A 71 9.19 2.07 -11.92
N ASN A 72 10.07 3.05 -12.14
CA ASN A 72 10.35 3.60 -13.46
C ASN A 72 11.15 2.63 -14.36
N HIS A 73 11.86 1.65 -13.77
CA HIS A 73 12.74 0.73 -14.51
C HIS A 73 12.28 -0.74 -14.45
N LYS A 74 11.01 -1.01 -14.14
CA LYS A 74 10.45 -2.37 -14.10
C LYS A 74 9.30 -2.56 -15.09
N CYS A 75 9.07 -3.81 -15.49
CA CYS A 75 7.92 -4.20 -16.30
C CYS A 75 6.90 -5.01 -15.49
N TYR A 76 5.65 -5.03 -15.95
CA TYR A 76 4.62 -5.90 -15.38
C TYR A 76 4.78 -7.32 -15.92
N VAL A 77 5.02 -8.29 -15.02
CA VAL A 77 5.07 -9.72 -15.35
C VAL A 77 3.78 -10.40 -14.87
N LYS A 78 2.95 -10.92 -15.79
CA LYS A 78 1.63 -11.51 -15.46
C LYS A 78 1.72 -12.72 -14.51
N ARG A 79 2.71 -13.59 -14.71
CA ARG A 79 2.97 -14.78 -13.88
C ARG A 79 4.40 -14.72 -13.34
N PRO A 80 4.66 -13.99 -12.24
CA PRO A 80 6.00 -13.90 -11.66
C PRO A 80 6.41 -15.25 -11.06
N LEU A 81 7.71 -15.55 -11.07
CA LEU A 81 8.28 -16.65 -10.30
C LEU A 81 8.33 -16.24 -8.83
N LEU A 82 7.71 -17.04 -7.95
CA LEU A 82 7.55 -16.70 -6.54
C LEU A 82 8.27 -17.71 -5.64
N THR A 83 8.86 -17.18 -4.58
CA THR A 83 9.40 -17.91 -3.44
C THR A 83 8.43 -17.86 -2.26
N LYS A 84 8.69 -18.64 -1.21
CA LYS A 84 7.86 -18.64 0.01
C LYS A 84 7.85 -17.28 0.73
N SER A 85 8.85 -16.42 0.49
CA SER A 85 9.03 -15.14 1.19
C SER A 85 8.38 -13.94 0.49
N ASP A 86 7.92 -14.08 -0.76
CA ASP A 86 7.38 -12.97 -1.57
C ASP A 86 5.99 -12.49 -1.13
N GLY A 87 5.35 -13.22 -0.22
CA GLY A 87 4.00 -12.92 0.21
C GLY A 87 2.95 -13.18 -0.89
N PRO A 88 1.70 -12.73 -0.67
CA PRO A 88 0.55 -13.18 -1.47
C PRO A 88 0.33 -12.34 -2.75
N ILE A 89 1.35 -12.17 -3.60
CA ILE A 89 1.31 -11.30 -4.79
C ILE A 89 0.14 -11.65 -5.73
N LEU A 90 -0.11 -12.93 -6.00
CA LEU A 90 -1.20 -13.35 -6.89
C LEU A 90 -2.59 -13.08 -6.29
N LYS A 91 -2.75 -13.27 -4.96
CA LYS A 91 -4.01 -12.93 -4.27
C LYS A 91 -4.26 -11.43 -4.31
N HIS A 92 -3.23 -10.61 -4.06
CA HIS A 92 -3.33 -9.15 -4.16
C HIS A 92 -3.77 -8.71 -5.55
N ARG A 93 -3.18 -9.27 -6.62
CA ARG A 93 -3.59 -8.94 -8.00
C ARG A 93 -5.03 -9.36 -8.30
N ARG A 94 -5.47 -10.53 -7.82
CA ARG A 94 -6.87 -10.97 -7.96
C ARG A 94 -7.83 -10.00 -7.26
N TRP A 95 -7.49 -9.59 -6.04
CA TRP A 95 -8.24 -8.59 -5.30
C TRP A 95 -8.27 -7.23 -6.03
N TYR A 96 -7.12 -6.76 -6.54
CA TYR A 96 -7.01 -5.48 -7.23
C TYR A 96 -7.79 -5.42 -8.56
N ASN A 97 -7.90 -6.55 -9.26
CA ASN A 97 -8.68 -6.65 -10.49
C ASN A 97 -10.17 -6.29 -10.32
N GLN A 98 -10.72 -6.33 -9.10
CA GLN A 98 -12.12 -5.97 -8.87
C GLN A 98 -12.44 -4.52 -9.28
N PHE A 99 -11.45 -3.62 -9.23
CA PHE A 99 -11.63 -2.20 -9.56
C PHE A 99 -11.66 -1.92 -11.08
N TYR A 100 -11.37 -2.94 -11.89
CA TYR A 100 -11.40 -2.87 -13.36
C TYR A 100 -12.47 -3.79 -13.97
N ALA A 101 -13.22 -4.50 -13.14
CA ALA A 101 -14.32 -5.34 -13.59
C ALA A 101 -15.60 -4.51 -13.77
N GLU A 102 -16.52 -5.00 -14.60
CA GLU A 102 -17.82 -4.33 -14.84
C GLU A 102 -18.62 -4.17 -13.54
N ASN A 103 -18.49 -5.13 -12.62
CA ASN A 103 -19.11 -5.13 -11.30
C ASN A 103 -18.25 -4.47 -10.21
N SER A 104 -17.33 -3.57 -10.57
CA SER A 104 -16.59 -2.78 -9.58
C SER A 104 -17.57 -2.03 -8.67
N PRO A 105 -17.33 -1.97 -7.35
CA PRO A 105 -18.06 -1.08 -6.44
C PRO A 105 -17.96 0.37 -6.93
N ARG A 106 -19.11 1.04 -7.03
CA ARG A 106 -19.22 2.47 -7.34
C ARG A 106 -19.92 3.16 -6.18
N LEU A 107 -19.50 4.39 -5.92
CA LEU A 107 -20.20 5.26 -4.98
C LEU A 107 -21.37 5.89 -5.73
N GLU A 108 -22.58 5.58 -5.28
CA GLU A 108 -23.80 6.19 -5.79
C GLU A 108 -23.99 7.59 -5.18
N LEU A 109 -24.84 8.41 -5.81
CA LEU A 109 -25.07 9.80 -5.38
C LEU A 109 -25.67 9.91 -3.98
N ASP A 110 -26.33 8.86 -3.50
CA ASP A 110 -26.91 8.75 -2.16
C ASP A 110 -25.90 8.31 -1.08
N GLY A 111 -24.63 8.10 -1.47
CA GLY A 111 -23.55 7.65 -0.59
C GLY A 111 -23.52 6.13 -0.37
N THR A 112 -24.40 5.36 -1.02
CA THR A 112 -24.37 3.90 -0.99
C THR A 112 -23.36 3.33 -1.99
N LEU A 113 -22.99 2.07 -1.82
CA LEU A 113 -22.11 1.36 -2.75
C LEU A 113 -22.94 0.42 -3.63
N SER A 114 -22.73 0.49 -4.94
CA SER A 114 -23.45 -0.33 -5.92
C SER A 114 -23.17 -1.82 -5.81
N ASN A 115 -21.99 -2.20 -5.32
CA ASN A 115 -21.56 -3.57 -5.11
C ASN A 115 -20.75 -3.68 -3.80
N GLU A 116 -20.70 -4.89 -3.24
CA GLU A 116 -19.90 -5.19 -2.06
C GLU A 116 -18.39 -5.00 -2.33
N VAL A 117 -17.71 -4.25 -1.47
CA VAL A 117 -16.26 -4.09 -1.50
C VAL A 117 -15.62 -5.31 -0.86
N LYS A 118 -14.87 -6.08 -1.66
CA LYS A 118 -14.12 -7.22 -1.15
C LYS A 118 -12.78 -6.76 -0.61
N SER A 119 -12.45 -7.13 0.61
CA SER A 119 -11.13 -6.98 1.21
C SER A 119 -10.16 -8.01 0.64
N ILE A 120 -8.85 -7.73 0.74
CA ILE A 120 -7.80 -8.70 0.39
C ILE A 120 -7.85 -9.95 1.29
N PHE A 121 -8.41 -9.81 2.50
CA PHE A 121 -8.54 -10.89 3.48
C PHE A 121 -9.76 -11.79 3.25
N ASP A 122 -10.69 -11.39 2.36
CA ASP A 122 -11.91 -12.15 2.09
C ASP A 122 -11.68 -13.30 1.07
N TRP A 123 -10.43 -13.58 0.70
CA TRP A 123 -10.02 -14.52 -0.37
C TRP A 123 -9.01 -15.60 0.04
#